data_AF-X1AXM6-F1
#
_entry.id   AF-X1AXM6-F1
#
_cell.length_a   1.000
_cell.length_b   1.000
_cell.length_c   1.000
_cell.angle_alpha   90.00
_cell.angle_beta   90.00
_cell.angle_gamma   90.00
#
_symmetry.space_group_name_H-M   'P 1'
#
loop_
_entity.id
_entity.type
_entity.pdbx_description
1 polymer ?
#
loop_
_entity_poly.entity_id
_entity_poly.type
_entity_poly.pdbx_seq_one_letter_code
_entity_poly.pdbx_strand_id
1 'polypeptide(L)'
;IAMRSLVNCDNFLIYLGFNGINYFDGVSSGVFSKALNEYIKANIVDAYAYLSCATYWNNKYILCYPKTGGTYPTETVWYDLKTKAYGVYSYAFSCFAKWDRGNDGLRLFSGSNTVGEVYEITGTNDNGSAITCYDSPEPIDLGMPDIWKQWYNIYICG
;
A
#
# COMPACT_ATOMS: atom_id res chain seq x y z
N ILE A 1 -5.38 -5.41 -14.61
CA ILE A 1 -5.69 -4.34 -13.64
C ILE A 1 -5.11 -4.76 -12.31
N ALA A 2 -4.27 -3.92 -11.69
CA ALA A 2 -3.66 -4.22 -10.41
C ALA A 2 -4.68 -3.96 -9.29
N MET A 3 -5.41 -5.00 -8.84
CA MET A 3 -6.51 -4.82 -7.88
C MET A 3 -6.07 -4.14 -6.58
N ARG A 4 -4.84 -4.40 -6.14
CA ARG A 4 -4.24 -3.82 -4.93
C ARG A 4 -3.76 -2.37 -5.09
N SER A 5 -3.87 -1.81 -6.30
CA SER A 5 -3.56 -0.40 -6.56
C SER A 5 -4.76 0.53 -6.42
N LEU A 6 -5.98 -0.01 -6.31
CA LEU A 6 -7.18 0.80 -6.18
C LEU A 6 -7.29 1.34 -4.75
N VAL A 7 -7.24 2.66 -4.62
CA VAL A 7 -7.26 3.34 -3.32
C VAL A 7 -8.23 4.51 -3.38
N ASN A 8 -9.02 4.66 -2.32
CA ASN A 8 -9.78 5.88 -2.08
C ASN A 8 -8.83 6.95 -1.50
N CYS A 9 -8.65 8.02 -2.27
CA CYS A 9 -7.85 9.19 -1.92
C CYS A 9 -8.75 10.41 -1.85
N ASP A 10 -9.22 10.71 -0.64
CA ASP A 10 -10.22 11.74 -0.32
C ASP A 10 -11.54 11.55 -1.11
N ASN A 11 -11.65 12.19 -2.27
CA ASN A 11 -12.83 12.16 -3.15
C ASN A 11 -12.55 11.48 -4.50
N PHE A 12 -11.36 10.91 -4.67
CA PHE A 12 -10.96 10.23 -5.90
C PHE A 12 -10.71 8.75 -5.61
N LEU A 13 -11.25 7.89 -6.47
CA LEU A 13 -10.79 6.52 -6.59
C LEU A 13 -9.63 6.50 -7.58
N ILE A 14 -8.41 6.26 -7.07
CA ILE A 14 -7.18 6.24 -7.87
C ILE A 14 -6.74 4.79 -8.05
N TYR A 15 -6.34 4.43 -9.26
CA TYR A 15 -5.91 3.06 -9.57
C TYR A 15 -4.90 3.01 -10.72
N LEU A 16 -4.12 1.93 -10.76
CA LEU A 16 -3.24 1.62 -11.89
C LEU A 16 -4.02 0.87 -12.99
N GLY A 17 -4.23 1.57 -14.11
CA GLY A 17 -4.76 1.01 -15.35
C GLY A 17 -3.66 0.66 -16.35
N PHE A 18 -4.06 0.19 -17.54
CA PHE A 18 -3.14 -0.16 -18.64
C PHE A 18 -2.31 1.04 -19.14
N ASN A 19 -2.85 2.24 -19.04
CA ASN A 19 -2.24 3.50 -19.48
C ASN A 19 -1.53 4.26 -18.36
N GLY A 20 -1.37 3.67 -17.16
CA GLY A 20 -0.78 4.33 -15.99
C GLY A 20 -1.82 4.63 -14.89
N ILE A 21 -1.59 5.69 -14.12
CA ILE A 21 -2.45 6.09 -13.00
C ILE A 21 -3.69 6.81 -13.54
N ASN A 22 -4.86 6.30 -13.19
CA ASN A 22 -6.16 6.91 -13.49
C ASN A 22 -6.88 7.27 -12.20
N TYR A 23 -7.82 8.21 -12.30
CA TYR A 23 -8.72 8.57 -11.22
C TYR A 23 -10.17 8.53 -11.67
N PHE A 24 -11.06 8.38 -10.70
CA PHE A 24 -12.50 8.52 -10.86
C PHE A 24 -13.06 9.36 -9.71
N ASP A 25 -13.85 10.39 -10.02
CA ASP A 25 -14.39 11.36 -9.05
C ASP A 25 -15.86 11.10 -8.68
N GLY A 26 -16.44 9.98 -9.14
CA GLY A 26 -17.87 9.66 -8.98
C GLY A 26 -18.71 9.97 -10.22
N VAL A 27 -18.21 10.79 -11.15
CA VAL A 27 -18.93 11.21 -12.37
C VAL A 27 -18.09 10.95 -13.61
N SER A 28 -16.79 11.22 -13.54
CA SER A 28 -15.86 11.23 -14.65
C SER A 28 -14.57 10.50 -14.29
N SER A 29 -13.91 9.95 -15.31
CA SER A 29 -12.59 9.30 -15.18
C SER A 29 -11.53 10.07 -15.96
N GLY A 30 -10.33 10.17 -15.42
CA GLY A 30 -9.23 10.89 -16.06
C GLY A 30 -7.85 10.43 -15.62
N VAL A 31 -6.83 11.19 -16.03
CA VAL A 31 -5.43 10.99 -15.66
C VAL A 31 -4.88 12.27 -15.03
N PHE A 32 -4.08 12.14 -13.97
CA PHE A 32 -3.53 13.31 -13.28
C PHE A 32 -2.35 13.94 -14.04
N SER A 33 -1.46 13.12 -14.60
CA SER A 33 -0.26 13.57 -15.30
C SER A 33 0.09 12.61 -16.43
N LYS A 34 0.15 13.16 -17.66
CA LYS A 34 0.57 12.39 -18.84
C LYS A 34 2.03 11.96 -18.73
N ALA A 35 2.90 12.86 -18.26
CA ALA A 35 4.33 12.58 -18.10
C ALA A 35 4.60 11.45 -17.09
N LEU A 36 3.88 11.43 -15.96
CA LEU A 36 4.00 10.34 -14.99
C LEU A 36 3.50 9.01 -15.57
N ASN A 37 2.40 9.04 -16.32
CA ASN A 37 1.87 7.84 -16.96
C ASN A 37 2.79 7.30 -18.06
N GLU A 38 3.41 8.16 -18.85
CA GLU A 38 4.44 7.77 -19.83
C GLU A 38 5.65 7.15 -19.13
N TYR A 39 6.10 7.72 -18.01
CA TYR A 39 7.17 7.15 -17.19
C TYR A 39 6.83 5.76 -16.69
N ILE A 40 5.66 5.58 -16.06
CA ILE A 40 5.23 4.27 -15.54
C ILE A 40 5.12 3.27 -16.68
N LYS A 41 4.50 3.64 -17.80
CA LYS A 41 4.33 2.78 -18.97
C LYS A 41 5.66 2.33 -19.57
N ALA A 42 6.68 3.18 -19.55
CA ALA A 42 8.01 2.84 -20.05
C ALA A 42 8.81 1.92 -19.10
N ASN A 43 8.43 1.86 -17.82
CA ASN A 43 9.20 1.18 -16.77
C ASN A 43 8.50 -0.03 -16.16
N ILE A 44 7.17 -0.14 -16.27
CA ILE A 44 6.41 -1.24 -15.67
C ILE A 44 6.56 -2.53 -16.47
N VAL A 45 6.67 -3.66 -15.76
CA VAL A 45 6.59 -4.99 -16.38
C VAL A 45 5.13 -5.44 -16.39
N ASP A 46 4.47 -5.31 -17.54
CA ASP A 46 3.04 -5.62 -17.70
C ASP A 46 2.65 -7.03 -17.23
N ALA A 47 3.52 -8.01 -17.46
CA ALA A 47 3.31 -9.41 -17.04
C ALA A 47 3.11 -9.54 -15.52
N TYR A 48 3.73 -8.66 -14.72
CA TYR A 48 3.69 -8.69 -13.26
C TYR A 48 2.93 -7.51 -12.65
N ALA A 49 2.29 -6.65 -13.46
CA ALA A 49 1.57 -5.47 -12.99
C ALA A 49 0.48 -5.80 -11.96
N TYR A 50 -0.06 -7.03 -11.96
CA TYR A 50 -1.03 -7.48 -10.96
C TYR A 50 -0.48 -7.53 -9.52
N LEU A 51 0.84 -7.53 -9.33
CA LEU A 51 1.51 -7.50 -8.03
C LEU A 51 1.68 -6.09 -7.47
N SER A 52 1.39 -5.04 -8.26
CA SER A 52 1.44 -3.66 -7.80
C SER A 52 0.47 -3.39 -6.66
N CYS A 53 0.91 -2.60 -5.68
CA CYS A 53 0.10 -2.18 -4.54
C CYS A 53 0.18 -0.67 -4.38
N ALA A 54 -0.88 -0.07 -3.83
CA ALA A 54 -0.89 1.36 -3.55
C ALA A 54 -1.49 1.68 -2.19
N THR A 55 -1.21 2.88 -1.71
CA THR A 55 -1.82 3.44 -0.50
C THR A 55 -1.98 4.95 -0.61
N TYR A 56 -2.85 5.49 0.24
CA TYR A 56 -3.02 6.92 0.40
C TYR A 56 -2.46 7.35 1.75
N TRP A 57 -1.44 8.20 1.72
CA TRP A 57 -0.73 8.66 2.91
C TRP A 57 -0.23 10.09 2.76
N ASN A 58 -0.46 10.94 3.77
CA ASN A 58 0.02 12.33 3.79
C ASN A 58 -0.25 13.10 2.48
N ASN A 59 -1.48 13.02 1.99
CA ASN A 59 -1.94 13.63 0.74
C ASN A 59 -1.27 13.09 -0.55
N LYS A 60 -0.58 11.97 -0.45
CA LYS A 60 0.08 11.30 -1.58
C LYS A 60 -0.58 9.97 -1.87
N TYR A 61 -0.87 9.76 -3.14
CA TYR A 61 -1.08 8.43 -3.69
C TYR A 61 0.30 7.81 -3.93
N ILE A 62 0.59 6.71 -3.26
CA ILE A 62 1.87 5.99 -3.31
C ILE A 62 1.61 4.66 -3.99
N LEU A 63 2.32 4.34 -5.07
CA LEU A 63 2.16 3.14 -5.88
C LEU A 63 3.50 2.42 -6.01
N CYS A 64 3.56 1.19 -5.53
CA CYS A 64 4.65 0.25 -5.79
C CYS A 64 4.34 -0.57 -7.04
N TYR A 65 5.30 -0.72 -7.95
CA TYR A 65 5.14 -1.55 -9.14
C TYR A 65 6.44 -2.27 -9.53
N PRO A 66 6.34 -3.39 -10.28
CA PRO A 66 7.51 -4.09 -10.78
C PRO A 66 8.13 -3.29 -11.93
N LYS A 67 9.32 -2.76 -11.69
CA LYS A 67 10.13 -2.07 -12.70
C LYS A 67 10.87 -3.06 -13.59
N THR A 68 11.19 -2.67 -14.83
CA THR A 68 11.96 -3.41 -15.84
C THR A 68 12.97 -4.39 -15.24
N GLY A 69 12.78 -5.68 -15.54
CA GLY A 69 13.65 -6.77 -15.06
C GLY A 69 13.27 -7.36 -13.69
N GLY A 70 12.31 -6.78 -12.98
CA GLY A 70 11.77 -7.30 -11.72
C GLY A 70 10.53 -8.18 -11.91
N THR A 71 10.45 -9.27 -11.16
CA THR A 71 9.23 -10.11 -11.03
C THR A 71 8.38 -9.74 -9.80
N TYR A 72 8.84 -8.79 -9.01
CA TYR A 72 8.20 -8.25 -7.81
C TYR A 72 8.30 -6.70 -7.83
N PRO A 73 7.50 -5.98 -7.04
CA PRO A 73 7.61 -4.53 -6.94
C PRO A 73 9.03 -4.08 -6.56
N THR A 74 9.64 -3.23 -7.36
CA THR A 74 11.03 -2.76 -7.17
C THR A 74 11.15 -1.24 -7.15
N GLU A 75 10.07 -0.53 -7.51
CA GLU A 75 10.03 0.92 -7.47
C GLU A 75 8.70 1.41 -6.90
N THR A 76 8.76 2.53 -6.19
CA THR A 76 7.58 3.23 -5.69
C THR A 76 7.50 4.63 -6.29
N VAL A 77 6.40 4.95 -6.94
CA VAL A 77 6.08 6.32 -7.37
C VAL A 77 5.08 6.94 -6.41
N TRP A 78 5.16 8.25 -6.23
CA TRP A 78 4.17 9.00 -5.46
C TRP A 78 3.64 10.18 -6.27
N TYR A 79 2.35 10.46 -6.08
CA TYR A 79 1.67 11.63 -6.62
C TYR A 79 0.99 12.38 -5.48
N ASP A 80 1.38 13.63 -5.26
CA ASP A 80 0.79 14.51 -4.25
C ASP A 80 -0.43 15.24 -4.83
N LEU A 81 -1.61 14.96 -4.28
CA LEU A 81 -2.87 15.51 -4.76
C LEU A 81 -3.02 17.01 -4.47
N LYS A 82 -2.31 17.54 -3.47
CA LYS A 82 -2.36 18.95 -3.07
C LYS A 82 -1.42 19.80 -3.92
N THR A 83 -0.19 19.36 -4.08
CA THR A 83 0.85 20.11 -4.82
C THR A 83 0.88 19.77 -6.31
N LYS A 84 0.21 18.68 -6.72
CA LYS A 84 0.26 18.10 -8.08
C LYS A 84 1.68 17.69 -8.51
N ALA A 85 2.58 17.54 -7.55
CA ALA A 85 3.93 17.06 -7.77
C ALA A 85 3.98 15.53 -7.76
N TYR A 86 4.97 14.97 -8.44
CA TYR A 86 5.23 13.55 -8.44
C TYR A 86 6.71 13.28 -8.30
N GLY A 87 7.05 12.08 -7.83
CA GLY A 87 8.42 11.64 -7.68
C GLY A 87 8.51 10.13 -7.50
N VAL A 88 9.74 9.67 -7.31
CA VAL A 88 10.08 8.26 -7.13
C VAL A 88 10.74 8.10 -5.78
N TYR A 89 10.35 7.08 -5.03
CA TYR A 89 11.06 6.59 -3.85
C TYR A 89 11.93 5.39 -4.23
N SER A 90 13.06 5.25 -3.56
CA SER A 90 14.02 4.16 -3.79
C SER A 90 13.63 2.83 -3.14
N TYR A 91 12.61 2.83 -2.28
CA TYR A 91 12.07 1.62 -1.66
C TYR A 91 10.89 1.07 -2.46
N ALA A 92 10.55 -0.20 -2.24
CA ALA A 92 9.35 -0.84 -2.78
C ALA A 92 8.80 -1.87 -1.81
N PHE A 93 7.47 -1.98 -1.77
CA PHE A 93 6.75 -2.85 -0.85
C PHE A 93 5.67 -3.68 -1.56
N SER A 94 5.24 -4.79 -0.94
CA SER A 94 4.28 -5.74 -1.50
C SER A 94 2.84 -5.42 -1.09
N CYS A 95 2.67 -4.76 0.05
CA CYS A 95 1.40 -4.33 0.60
C CYS A 95 1.59 -3.13 1.53
N PHE A 96 0.49 -2.47 1.84
CA PHE A 96 0.41 -1.40 2.82
C PHE A 96 -0.73 -1.67 3.79
N ALA A 97 -0.53 -1.31 5.06
CA ALA A 97 -1.55 -1.35 6.09
C ALA A 97 -1.51 -0.06 6.90
N LYS A 98 -2.66 0.60 7.08
CA LYS A 98 -2.79 1.76 7.98
C LYS A 98 -3.30 1.25 9.32
N TRP A 99 -2.62 1.60 10.39
CA TRP A 99 -2.99 1.19 11.74
C TRP A 99 -3.09 2.41 12.64
N ASP A 100 -4.13 2.46 13.46
CA ASP A 100 -4.30 3.47 14.50
C ASP A 100 -4.59 2.74 15.81
N ARG A 101 -3.71 2.92 16.80
CA ARG A 101 -3.90 2.37 18.15
C ARG A 101 -4.60 3.35 19.10
N GLY A 102 -5.42 4.25 18.56
CA GLY A 102 -6.28 5.19 19.29
C GLY A 102 -5.54 6.38 19.92
N ASN A 103 -4.35 6.16 20.49
CA ASN A 103 -3.56 7.20 21.17
C ASN A 103 -2.17 7.43 20.56
N ASP A 104 -1.74 6.58 19.63
CA ASP A 104 -0.39 6.56 19.05
C ASP A 104 -0.29 7.26 17.68
N GLY A 105 -1.40 7.84 17.23
CA GLY A 105 -1.54 8.42 15.89
C GLY A 105 -1.67 7.36 14.80
N LEU A 106 -2.11 7.81 13.61
CA LEU A 106 -2.17 6.96 12.44
C LEU A 106 -0.73 6.63 11.99
N ARG A 107 -0.44 5.33 11.84
CA ARG A 107 0.84 4.79 11.39
C ARG A 107 0.67 4.02 10.09
N LEU A 108 1.70 4.03 9.24
CA LEU A 108 1.72 3.31 7.98
C LEU A 108 2.73 2.16 8.06
N PHE A 109 2.25 0.95 7.81
CA PHE A 109 3.04 -0.26 7.73
C PHE A 109 3.07 -0.77 6.29
N SER A 110 4.11 -1.52 5.95
CA SER A 110 4.30 -2.10 4.63
C SER A 110 4.95 -3.47 4.71
N GLY A 111 4.57 -4.37 3.80
CA GLY A 111 5.15 -5.70 3.72
C GLY A 111 6.36 -5.76 2.80
N SER A 112 7.38 -6.51 3.20
CA SER A 112 8.55 -6.84 2.39
C SER A 112 8.13 -7.55 1.08
N ASN A 113 8.91 -7.32 0.03
CA ASN A 113 8.75 -8.02 -1.25
C ASN A 113 9.49 -9.36 -1.31
N THR A 114 10.42 -9.61 -0.37
CA THR A 114 11.39 -10.71 -0.48
C THR A 114 11.58 -11.51 0.80
N VAL A 115 11.58 -10.86 1.97
CA VAL A 115 11.97 -11.51 3.25
C VAL A 115 10.75 -11.84 4.14
N GLY A 116 9.56 -11.35 3.79
CA GLY A 116 8.32 -11.60 4.54
C GLY A 116 8.18 -10.78 5.83
N GLU A 117 8.99 -9.74 6.01
CA GLU A 117 8.96 -8.84 7.16
C GLU A 117 7.93 -7.71 6.98
N VAL A 118 7.50 -7.10 8.09
CA VAL A 118 6.65 -5.89 8.09
C VAL A 118 7.47 -4.70 8.58
N TYR A 119 7.49 -3.62 7.80
CA TYR A 119 8.19 -2.37 8.10
C TYR A 119 7.21 -1.25 8.41
N GLU A 120 7.48 -0.46 9.44
CA GLU A 120 6.80 0.83 9.67
C GLU A 120 7.49 1.91 8.85
N ILE A 121 6.71 2.68 8.10
CA ILE A 121 7.21 3.79 7.28
C ILE A 121 7.23 5.05 8.15
N THR A 122 8.32 5.26 8.88
CA THR A 122 8.58 6.48 9.67
C THR A 122 9.46 7.45 8.89
N GLY A 123 8.88 8.26 8.00
CA GLY A 123 9.62 9.25 7.19
C GLY A 123 10.08 8.73 5.82
N THR A 124 11.12 9.32 5.23
CA THR A 124 11.63 8.97 3.88
C THR A 124 12.62 7.80 3.87
N ASN A 125 13.03 7.31 5.03
CA ASN A 125 13.93 6.17 5.16
C ASN A 125 13.19 5.03 5.88
N ASP A 126 13.25 3.83 5.30
CA ASP A 126 13.11 2.61 6.08
C ASP A 126 14.32 2.56 7.02
N ASN A 127 14.11 2.32 8.31
CA ASN A 127 15.19 2.31 9.29
C ASN A 127 15.74 0.89 9.51
N GLY A 128 15.52 -0.04 8.57
CA GLY A 128 16.09 -1.39 8.54
C GLY A 128 15.73 -2.32 9.71
N SER A 129 14.95 -1.86 10.69
CA SER A 129 14.59 -2.66 11.85
C SER A 129 13.32 -3.45 11.59
N ALA A 130 13.41 -4.78 11.69
CA ALA A 130 12.25 -5.64 11.77
C ALA A 130 11.41 -5.23 12.99
N ILE A 131 10.11 -5.03 12.79
CA ILE A 131 9.18 -4.68 13.86
C ILE A 131 8.41 -5.93 14.26
N THR A 132 8.40 -6.22 15.55
CA THR A 132 7.60 -7.29 16.14
C THR A 132 6.12 -7.03 15.86
N CYS A 133 5.51 -7.82 14.97
CA CYS A 133 4.08 -7.79 14.77
C CYS A 133 3.41 -8.60 15.88
N TYR A 134 2.41 -8.01 16.53
CA TYR A 134 1.53 -8.71 17.45
C TYR A 134 0.22 -8.93 16.70
N ASP A 135 -0.04 -10.16 16.29
CA ASP A 135 -1.35 -10.55 15.77
C ASP A 135 -2.17 -11.14 16.93
N SER A 136 -3.30 -10.52 17.21
CA SER A 136 -4.33 -11.12 18.05
C SER A 136 -5.44 -11.52 17.10
N PRO A 137 -5.51 -12.79 16.67
CA PRO A 137 -6.66 -13.23 15.90
C PRO A 137 -7.90 -12.96 16.77
N GLU A 138 -8.85 -12.18 16.26
CA GLU A 138 -10.22 -12.19 16.77
C GLU A 138 -10.92 -13.38 16.10
N PRO A 139 -11.05 -14.54 16.76
CA PRO A 139 -11.87 -15.62 16.24
C PRO A 139 -13.32 -15.17 16.18
N ILE A 140 -13.83 -14.94 14.96
CA ILE A 140 -15.27 -14.87 14.72
C ILE A 140 -15.84 -16.28 14.87
N ASP A 141 -16.52 -16.51 15.99
CA ASP A 141 -17.35 -17.69 16.23
C ASP A 141 -18.78 -17.22 16.46
N LEU A 142 -19.69 -17.51 15.53
CA LEU A 142 -21.09 -17.09 15.60
C LEU A 142 -21.96 -18.05 16.42
N GLY A 143 -21.38 -19.05 17.09
CA GLY A 143 -22.11 -20.12 17.78
C GLY A 143 -22.72 -19.74 19.14
N MET A 144 -21.96 -19.09 20.03
CA MET A 144 -22.42 -18.72 21.38
C MET A 144 -22.20 -17.22 21.69
N PRO A 145 -22.98 -16.61 22.61
CA PRO A 145 -22.76 -15.22 23.03
C PRO A 145 -21.38 -15.04 23.66
N ASP A 146 -20.67 -13.96 23.31
CA ASP A 146 -19.26 -13.75 23.67
C ASP A 146 -18.95 -13.75 25.17
N ILE A 147 -19.94 -13.51 26.04
CA ILE A 147 -19.80 -13.63 27.51
C ILE A 147 -19.36 -15.03 27.96
N TRP A 148 -19.60 -16.06 27.14
CA TRP A 148 -19.38 -17.46 27.50
C TRP A 148 -18.09 -18.04 26.91
N LYS A 149 -17.36 -17.24 26.11
CA LYS A 149 -16.14 -17.68 25.43
C LYS A 149 -14.91 -17.20 26.19
N GLN A 150 -14.12 -18.14 26.70
CA GLN A 150 -12.79 -17.86 27.24
C GLN A 150 -11.76 -18.07 26.12
N TRP A 151 -11.16 -16.98 25.65
CA TRP A 151 -10.09 -17.02 24.65
C TRP A 151 -8.73 -17.10 25.33
N TYR A 152 -7.89 -18.04 24.91
CA TYR A 152 -6.49 -18.12 25.32
C TYR A 152 -5.63 -17.35 24.34
N ASN A 153 -4.90 -16.35 24.82
CA ASN A 153 -3.92 -15.63 24.02
C ASN A 153 -2.67 -16.50 23.86
N ILE A 154 -2.29 -16.80 22.62
CA ILE A 154 -1.01 -17.44 22.31
C ILE A 154 -0.03 -16.33 21.95
N TYR A 155 1.03 -16.19 22.75
CA TYR A 155 2.13 -15.27 22.48
C TYR A 155 3.24 -16.02 21.73
N ILE A 156 3.60 -15.55 20.54
CA ILE A 156 4.78 -16.04 19.82
C ILE A 156 5.92 -15.03 20.09
N CYS A 157 6.93 -15.47 20.83
CA CYS A 157 8.18 -14.71 20.99
C CYS A 157 9.15 -15.11 19.87
N GLY A 158 9.56 -14.15 19.05
CA GLY A 158 10.66 -14.24 18.10
C GLY A 158 11.66 -13.13 18.38
#